data_AF-A0A0S7XY84-F1
#
_entry.id   AF-A0A0S7XY84-F1
#
_cell.length_a   1.000
_cell.length_b   1.000
_cell.length_c   1.000
_cell.angle_alpha   90.00
_cell.angle_beta   90.00
_cell.angle_gamma   90.00
#
_symmetry.space_group_name_H-M   'P 1'
#
loop_
_entity.id
_entity.type
_entity.pdbx_description
1 polymer ?
#
loop_
_entity_poly.entity_id
_entity_poly.type
_entity_poly.pdbx_seq_one_letter_code
_entity_poly.pdbx_strand_id
1 'polypeptide(L)'
;MKLITFLLSYIFLMIPTYFIRLAGANAAVQSQGNISSDGMAITINIILFLLLLGMVLITFYRGKRINKKWIVCFPIIALVFDVFIVFIPAIPTIMHILAIVFGCIEKETKTITNTENI
;
A
#
# COMPACT_ATOMS: atom_id res chain seq x y z
N MET A 1 13.98 -5.89 6.45
CA MET A 1 14.24 -5.42 5.08
C MET A 1 15.05 -4.14 5.14
N LYS A 2 16.06 -3.96 4.27
CA LYS A 2 16.77 -2.67 4.11
C LYS A 2 15.79 -1.60 3.62
N LEU A 3 16.07 -0.32 3.87
CA LEU A 3 15.19 0.79 3.47
C LEU A 3 14.95 0.82 1.96
N ILE A 4 16.02 0.73 1.18
CA ILE A 4 15.97 0.74 -0.30
C ILE A 4 15.11 -0.41 -0.83
N THR A 5 15.27 -1.61 -0.27
CA THR A 5 14.45 -2.78 -0.65
C THR A 5 12.98 -2.57 -0.29
N PHE A 6 12.68 -1.95 0.85
CA PHE A 6 11.30 -1.61 1.21
C PHE A 6 10.67 -0.65 0.21
N LEU A 7 11.36 0.45 -0.07
CA LEU A 7 10.89 1.47 -0.99
C LEU A 7 10.63 0.90 -2.39
N LEU A 8 11.61 0.18 -2.95
CA LEU A 8 11.53 -0.42 -4.29
C LEU A 8 10.39 -1.44 -4.38
N SER A 9 10.31 -2.38 -3.43
CA SER A 9 9.23 -3.38 -3.44
C SER A 9 7.86 -2.73 -3.27
N TYR A 10 7.73 -1.72 -2.41
CA TYR A 10 6.47 -1.02 -2.22
C TYR A 10 6.02 -0.27 -3.47
N ILE A 11 6.90 0.53 -4.07
CA ILE A 11 6.62 1.30 -5.30
C ILE A 11 6.31 0.34 -6.45
N PHE A 12 7.03 -0.78 -6.57
CA PHE A 12 6.80 -1.77 -7.60
C PHE A 12 5.39 -2.39 -7.52
N LEU A 13 4.85 -2.60 -6.30
CA LEU A 13 3.47 -3.07 -6.14
C LEU A 13 2.44 -1.94 -6.30
N MET A 14 2.82 -0.71 -5.95
CA MET A 14 1.94 0.46 -6.02
C MET A 14 1.68 0.90 -7.47
N ILE A 15 2.67 0.86 -8.36
CA ILE A 15 2.51 1.30 -9.76
C ILE A 15 1.40 0.53 -10.51
N PRO A 16 1.38 -0.82 -10.52
CA PRO A 16 0.32 -1.59 -11.17
C PRO A 16 -1.09 -1.27 -10.65
N THR A 17 -1.22 -0.91 -9.37
CA THR A 17 -2.54 -0.60 -8.78
C THR A 17 -3.20 0.60 -9.46
N TYR A 18 -2.41 1.58 -9.93
CA TYR A 18 -2.94 2.75 -10.65
C TYR A 18 -3.48 2.38 -12.04
N PHE A 19 -2.77 1.55 -12.79
CA PHE A 19 -3.23 1.08 -14.11
C PHE A 19 -4.50 0.26 -13.98
N ILE A 20 -4.58 -0.60 -12.96
CA ILE A 20 -5.75 -1.42 -12.68
C ILE A 20 -6.94 -0.56 -12.24
N ARG A 21 -6.72 0.46 -11.41
CA ARG A 21 -7.78 1.42 -11.02
C ARG A 21 -8.35 2.16 -12.23
N LEU A 22 -7.48 2.60 -13.15
CA LEU A 22 -7.90 3.24 -14.39
C LEU A 22 -8.70 2.27 -15.28
N ALA A 23 -8.24 1.03 -15.42
CA ALA A 23 -8.97 -0.01 -16.16
C ALA A 23 -10.33 -0.34 -15.53
N GLY A 24 -10.39 -0.44 -14.20
CA GLY A 24 -11.63 -0.67 -13.44
C GLY A 24 -12.63 0.48 -13.58
N ALA A 25 -12.16 1.73 -13.53
CA ALA A 25 -13.01 2.90 -13.75
C ALA A 25 -13.59 2.92 -15.19
N ASN A 26 -12.75 2.64 -16.19
CA ASN A 26 -13.19 2.56 -17.59
C ASN A 26 -14.15 1.38 -17.84
N ALA A 27 -13.95 0.26 -17.15
CA ALA A 27 -14.84 -0.90 -17.22
C ALA A 27 -16.20 -0.59 -16.57
N ALA A 28 -16.23 0.12 -15.44
CA ALA A 28 -17.47 0.51 -14.75
C ALA A 28 -18.33 1.50 -15.57
N VAL A 29 -17.70 2.36 -16.39
CA VAL A 29 -18.43 3.25 -17.32
C VAL A 29 -18.99 2.46 -18.51
N GLN A 30 -18.22 1.51 -19.06
CA GLN A 30 -18.63 0.71 -20.22
C GLN A 30 -19.63 -0.41 -19.88
N SER A 31 -19.70 -0.85 -18.62
CA SER A 31 -20.62 -1.90 -18.15
C SER A 31 -22.04 -1.40 -17.89
N GLN A 32 -22.32 -0.09 -18.01
CA GLN A 32 -23.68 0.46 -18.02
C GLN A 32 -24.43 0.00 -19.29
N GLY A 33 -24.89 -1.25 -19.31
CA GLY A 33 -25.75 -1.81 -20.36
C GLY A 33 -25.39 -3.22 -20.86
N ASN A 34 -24.24 -3.80 -20.47
CA ASN A 34 -23.80 -5.11 -20.97
C ASN A 34 -23.54 -6.11 -19.83
N ILE A 35 -24.37 -7.16 -19.74
CA ILE A 35 -24.27 -8.24 -18.75
C ILE A 35 -22.99 -9.08 -18.93
N SER A 36 -22.35 -9.01 -20.10
CA SER A 36 -21.14 -9.77 -20.44
C SER A 36 -19.84 -9.25 -19.78
N SER A 37 -19.86 -8.09 -19.12
CA SER A 37 -18.65 -7.47 -18.55
C SER A 37 -18.25 -7.96 -17.15
N ASP A 38 -19.06 -8.79 -16.51
CA ASP A 38 -18.86 -9.17 -15.09
C ASP A 38 -17.58 -9.99 -14.86
N GLY A 39 -17.22 -10.93 -15.75
CA GLY A 39 -16.03 -11.77 -15.57
C GLY A 39 -14.71 -10.98 -15.58
N MET A 40 -14.64 -9.94 -16.42
CA MET A 40 -13.44 -9.08 -16.51
C MET A 40 -13.34 -8.16 -15.30
N ALA A 41 -14.47 -7.61 -14.84
CA ALA A 41 -14.53 -6.77 -13.65
C ALA A 41 -14.11 -7.53 -12.38
N ILE A 42 -14.55 -8.78 -12.22
CA ILE A 42 -14.14 -9.64 -11.09
C ILE A 42 -12.63 -9.90 -11.13
N THR A 43 -12.09 -10.24 -12.30
CA THR A 43 -10.66 -10.53 -12.45
C THR A 43 -9.79 -9.32 -12.09
N ILE A 44 -10.17 -8.12 -12.56
CA ILE A 44 -9.49 -6.85 -12.25
C ILE A 44 -9.47 -6.60 -10.74
N ASN A 45 -10.61 -6.79 -10.05
CA ASN A 45 -10.72 -6.60 -8.61
C ASN A 45 -9.89 -7.61 -7.80
N ILE A 46 -9.85 -8.89 -8.22
CA ILE A 46 -9.03 -9.92 -7.57
C ILE A 46 -7.54 -9.57 -7.67
N ILE A 47 -7.07 -9.16 -8.86
CA ILE A 47 -5.67 -8.77 -9.06
C ILE A 47 -5.34 -7.53 -8.21
N LEU A 48 -6.24 -6.53 -8.17
CA LEU A 48 -6.08 -5.34 -7.32
C LEU A 48 -5.94 -5.73 -5.85
N PHE A 49 -6.81 -6.62 -5.37
CA PHE A 49 -6.79 -7.11 -3.99
C PHE A 49 -5.48 -7.80 -3.64
N LEU A 50 -4.93 -8.64 -4.53
CA LEU A 50 -3.65 -9.32 -4.32
C LEU A 50 -2.47 -8.34 -4.23
N LEU A 51 -2.45 -7.30 -5.06
CA LEU A 51 -1.44 -6.24 -5.01
C LEU A 51 -1.51 -5.44 -3.70
N LEU A 52 -2.71 -5.05 -3.28
CA LEU A 52 -2.96 -4.37 -2.01
C LEU A 52 -2.54 -5.23 -0.81
N LEU A 53 -2.88 -6.52 -0.82
CA LEU A 53 -2.48 -7.49 0.20
C LEU A 53 -0.95 -7.63 0.26
N GLY A 54 -0.28 -7.67 -0.90
CA GLY A 54 1.18 -7.67 -0.98
C GLY A 54 1.80 -6.44 -0.30
N MET A 55 1.24 -5.25 -0.51
CA MET A 55 1.70 -4.03 0.16
C MET A 55 1.50 -4.09 1.68
N VAL A 56 0.38 -4.65 2.16
CA VAL A 56 0.16 -4.88 3.60
C VAL A 56 1.24 -5.79 4.18
N LEU A 57 1.54 -6.92 3.52
CA LEU A 57 2.56 -7.87 3.97
C LEU A 57 3.95 -7.24 4.03
N ILE A 58 4.36 -6.52 2.99
CA ILE A 58 5.64 -5.82 2.93
C ILE A 58 5.77 -4.82 4.09
N THR A 59 4.71 -4.07 4.34
CA THR A 59 4.62 -3.09 5.41
C THR A 59 4.66 -3.75 6.79
N PHE A 60 4.05 -4.93 6.94
CA PHE A 60 4.11 -5.72 8.16
C PHE A 60 5.52 -6.21 8.49
N TYR A 61 6.21 -6.77 7.49
CA TYR A 61 7.61 -7.18 7.67
C TYR A 61 8.55 -6.02 7.98
N ARG A 62 8.35 -4.84 7.36
CA ARG A 62 9.12 -3.63 7.67
C ARG A 62 8.78 -3.13 9.08
N GLY A 63 7.51 -3.00 9.42
CA GLY A 63 7.02 -2.51 10.71
C GLY A 63 7.53 -3.35 11.89
N LYS A 64 7.58 -4.68 11.73
CA LYS A 64 8.17 -5.59 12.73
C LYS A 64 9.67 -5.36 12.93
N ARG A 65 10.42 -5.01 11.88
CA ARG A 65 11.87 -4.72 11.98
C ARG A 65 12.17 -3.36 12.62
N ILE A 66 11.35 -2.34 12.35
CA ILE A 66 11.58 -0.98 12.86
C ILE A 66 10.84 -0.70 14.17
N ASN A 67 10.23 -1.72 14.79
CA ASN A 67 9.38 -1.62 15.98
C ASN A 67 8.20 -0.63 15.85
N LYS A 68 7.76 -0.36 14.62
CA LYS A 68 6.58 0.47 14.32
C LYS A 68 5.50 -0.41 13.71
N LYS A 69 4.90 -1.32 14.48
CA LYS A 69 3.86 -2.24 13.98
C LYS A 69 2.63 -1.52 13.42
N TRP A 70 2.38 -0.29 13.88
CA TRP A 70 1.24 0.53 13.49
C TRP A 70 1.28 1.02 12.03
N ILE A 71 2.44 1.03 11.35
CA ILE A 71 2.52 1.47 9.94
C ILE A 71 1.70 0.59 8.99
N VAL A 72 1.37 -0.64 9.41
CA VAL A 72 0.50 -1.57 8.68
C VAL A 72 -0.93 -1.07 8.58
N CYS A 73 -1.38 -0.23 9.51
CA CYS A 73 -2.74 0.31 9.47
C CYS A 73 -2.98 1.13 8.20
N PHE A 74 -1.96 1.84 7.68
CA PHE A 74 -2.10 2.65 6.47
C PHE A 74 -2.51 1.83 5.23
N PRO A 75 -1.75 0.81 4.78
CA PRO A 75 -2.16 0.01 3.63
C PRO A 75 -3.43 -0.82 3.90
N ILE A 76 -3.76 -1.15 5.16
CA ILE A 76 -5.04 -1.79 5.49
C ILE A 76 -6.21 -0.83 5.25
N ILE A 77 -6.11 0.40 5.73
CA ILE A 77 -7.12 1.44 5.48
C ILE A 77 -7.23 1.68 3.98
N ALA A 78 -6.11 1.78 3.26
CA ALA A 78 -6.10 1.91 1.80
C ALA A 78 -6.86 0.76 1.12
N LEU A 79 -6.64 -0.48 1.56
CA LEU A 79 -7.32 -1.67 1.05
C LEU A 79 -8.83 -1.60 1.28
N VAL A 80 -9.26 -1.22 2.48
CA VAL A 80 -10.70 -1.07 2.79
C VAL A 80 -11.31 0.02 1.89
N PHE A 81 -10.67 1.17 1.75
CA PHE A 81 -11.19 2.22 0.87
C PHE A 81 -11.22 1.80 -0.61
N ASP A 82 -10.20 1.10 -1.10
CA ASP A 82 -10.19 0.62 -2.49
C ASP A 82 -11.28 -0.43 -2.76
N VAL A 83 -11.60 -1.29 -1.79
CA VAL A 83 -12.60 -2.36 -1.96
C VAL A 83 -14.03 -1.84 -1.77
N PHE A 84 -14.26 -0.96 -0.80
CA PHE A 84 -15.61 -0.51 -0.44
C PHE A 84 -15.99 0.85 -1.07
N ILE A 85 -15.02 1.71 -1.38
CA ILE A 85 -15.24 3.10 -1.83
C ILE A 85 -14.41 3.35 -3.10
N VAL A 86 -14.80 2.67 -4.17
CA VAL A 86 -14.11 2.67 -5.47
C VAL A 86 -14.04 4.06 -6.12
N PHE A 87 -14.93 4.99 -5.74
CA PHE A 87 -15.13 6.26 -6.44
C PHE A 87 -14.11 7.36 -6.09
N ILE A 88 -13.34 7.24 -5.00
CA ILE A 88 -12.41 8.29 -4.55
C ILE A 88 -10.99 7.72 -4.34
N PRO A 89 -10.16 7.67 -5.40
CA PRO A 89 -8.80 7.10 -5.33
C PRO A 89 -7.80 7.95 -4.52
N ALA A 90 -8.20 9.13 -4.06
CA ALA A 90 -7.35 10.03 -3.30
C ALA A 90 -6.99 9.45 -1.91
N ILE A 91 -7.94 8.82 -1.23
CA ILE A 91 -7.73 8.30 0.14
C ILE A 91 -6.71 7.15 0.15
N PRO A 92 -6.85 6.09 -0.68
CA PRO A 92 -5.84 5.04 -0.80
C PRO A 92 -4.45 5.59 -1.13
N THR A 93 -4.38 6.58 -2.03
CA THR A 93 -3.12 7.20 -2.44
C THR A 93 -2.40 7.90 -1.28
N ILE A 94 -3.12 8.71 -0.49
CA ILE A 94 -2.56 9.36 0.69
C ILE A 94 -2.08 8.32 1.70
N MET A 95 -2.85 7.27 1.93
CA MET A 95 -2.48 6.20 2.85
C MET A 95 -1.20 5.47 2.40
N HIS A 96 -1.03 5.20 1.11
CA HIS A 96 0.20 4.61 0.57
C HIS A 96 1.41 5.52 0.77
N ILE A 97 1.26 6.84 0.54
CA ILE A 97 2.33 7.81 0.78
C ILE A 97 2.72 7.83 2.26
N LEU A 98 1.74 7.86 3.18
CA LEU A 98 2.00 7.82 4.62
C LEU A 98 2.72 6.52 5.03
N ALA A 99 2.32 5.38 4.48
CA ALA A 99 3.00 4.10 4.72
C ALA A 99 4.48 4.14 4.31
N ILE A 100 4.79 4.75 3.16
CA ILE A 100 6.17 4.94 2.68
C ILE A 100 6.93 5.87 3.62
N VAL A 101 6.41 7.07 3.90
CA VAL A 101 7.07 8.09 4.73
C VAL A 101 7.38 7.51 6.11
N PHE A 102 6.39 6.94 6.80
CA PHE A 102 6.60 6.37 8.13
C PHE A 102 7.44 5.09 8.13
N GLY A 103 7.40 4.31 7.04
CA GLY A 103 8.23 3.12 6.85
C GLY A 103 9.70 3.42 6.55
N CYS A 104 10.00 4.61 6.02
CA CYS A 104 11.33 5.12 5.75
C CYS A 104 11.99 5.82 6.95
N ILE A 105 11.22 6.35 7.90
CA ILE A 105 11.78 6.95 9.13
C ILE A 105 12.37 5.84 10.01
N GLU A 106 13.69 5.73 10.01
CA GLU A 106 14.42 4.84 10.92
C GLU A 106 14.49 5.47 12.32
N LYS A 107 14.55 4.62 13.35
CA LYS A 107 14.72 5.10 14.72
C LYS A 107 16.19 5.46 14.86
N GLU A 108 16.51 6.73 15.07
CA GLU A 108 17.88 7.12 15.41
C GLU A 108 18.26 6.43 16.72
N THR A 109 19.19 5.48 16.65
CA THR A 109 19.82 4.92 17.83
C THR A 109 20.74 6.00 18.38
N LYS A 110 20.28 6.75 19.40
CA LYS A 110 21.18 7.57 20.21
C LYS A 110 22.20 6.65 20.86
N THR A 111 23.41 6.62 20.31
CA THR A 111 24.56 6.06 21.00
C THR A 111 24.88 7.00 22.15
N ILE A 112 24.43 6.66 23.36
CA ILE A 112 24.87 7.33 24.57
C ILE A 112 26.30 6.83 24.82
N THR A 113 27.29 7.53 24.28
CA THR A 113 28.68 7.38 24.72
C THR A 113 28.74 7.96 26.13
N ASN A 114 28.60 7.11 27.14
CA ASN A 114 28.98 7.45 28.51
C ASN A 114 30.50 7.61 28.56
N THR A 115 30.97 8.81 28.24
CA THR A 115 32.27 9.32 28.70
C THR A 115 32.06 9.91 30.08
N GLU A 116 31.90 9.06 31.09
CA GLU A 116 32.20 9.43 32.48
C GLU A 116 33.62 8.95 32.77
N ASN A 117 34.58 9.82 32.47
CA ASN A 117 35.84 9.91 33.22
C ASN A 117 35.67 11.13 34.13
N ILE A 118 35.78 10.93 35.44
CA ILE A 118 36.61 11.66 36.42
C ILE A 118 36.46 10.91 37.76
#